data_AF-A0A9D4STS1-F1
#
_entry.id   AF-A0A9D4STS1-F1
#
_cell.length_a   1.000
_cell.length_b   1.000
_cell.length_c   1.000
_cell.angle_alpha   90.00
_cell.angle_beta   90.00
_cell.angle_gamma   90.00
#
_symmetry.space_group_name_H-M   'P 1'
#
loop_
_entity.id
_entity.type
_entity.pdbx_description
1 polymer ?
#
loop_
_entity_poly.entity_id
_entity_poly.type
_entity_poly.pdbx_seq_one_letter_code
_entity_poly.pdbx_strand_id
1 'polypeptide(L)'
;MYAYYALSALEPSLRPQLWWKKYVTLFQIVQFTALALHALIPVVINCGISRILAFVGALEGILFASLFTDFYYTAYVQKSSKGH
;
A
#
# COMPACT_ATOMS: atom_id res chain seq x y z
N MET A 1 4.92 7.78 -0.11
CA MET A 1 4.54 8.07 1.29
C MET A 1 5.28 9.27 1.86
N TYR A 2 6.60 9.20 2.10
CA TYR A 2 7.32 10.23 2.87
C TYR A 2 7.23 11.65 2.29
N ALA A 3 7.30 11.82 0.97
CA ALA A 3 7.11 13.12 0.34
C ALA A 3 5.72 13.73 0.63
N TYR A 4 4.68 12.90 0.63
CA TYR A 4 3.33 13.33 0.98
C TYR A 4 3.27 13.84 2.42
N TYR A 5 3.90 13.14 3.36
CA TYR A 5 3.95 13.55 4.77
C TYR A 5 4.76 14.82 5.00
N ALA A 6 5.90 14.97 4.33
CA ALA A 6 6.68 16.21 4.38
C ALA A 6 5.84 17.42 3.92
N LEU A 7 5.12 17.28 2.80
CA LEU A 7 4.26 18.35 2.30
C LEU A 7 3.03 18.63 3.18
N SER A 8 2.50 17.62 3.87
CA SER A 8 1.37 17.81 4.81
C SER A 8 1.80 18.42 6.15
N ALA A 9 3.08 18.32 6.51
CA ALA A 9 3.64 18.92 7.71
C ALA A 9 3.97 20.42 7.55
N LEU A 10 3.94 20.97 6.33
CA LEU A 10 4.15 22.40 6.08
C LEU A 10 3.10 23.27 6.79
N GLU A 11 3.40 24.55 6.95
CA GLU A 11 2.46 25.53 7.53
C GLU A 11 1.19 25.66 6.66
N PRO A 12 -0.01 25.86 7.23
CA PRO A 12 -1.26 25.91 6.45
C PRO A 12 -1.27 26.91 5.30
N SER A 13 -0.50 28.00 5.42
CA SER A 13 -0.28 29.03 4.40
C SER A 13 0.50 28.53 3.17
N LEU A 14 1.34 27.50 3.34
CA LEU A 14 2.23 26.94 2.32
C LEU A 14 1.82 25.53 1.87
N ARG A 15 0.75 24.95 2.44
CA ARG A 15 0.32 23.59 2.12
C ARG A 15 -0.24 23.52 0.69
N PRO A 16 0.40 22.77 -0.23
CA PRO A 16 -0.18 22.54 -1.55
C PRO A 16 -1.45 21.70 -1.43
N GLN A 17 -2.33 21.76 -2.44
CA GLN A 17 -3.51 20.91 -2.48
C GLN A 17 -3.10 19.44 -2.69
N LEU A 18 -3.18 18.65 -1.61
CA LEU A 18 -2.79 17.24 -1.57
C LEU A 18 -3.86 16.29 -2.14
N TRP A 19 -4.42 16.63 -3.30
CA TRP A 19 -5.50 15.87 -3.96
C TRP A 19 -5.05 14.46 -4.36
N TRP A 20 -3.75 14.25 -4.59
CA TRP A 20 -3.21 12.96 -5.03
C TRP A 20 -3.07 11.91 -3.92
N LYS A 21 -3.53 12.19 -2.70
CA LYS A 21 -3.45 11.26 -1.55
C LYS A 21 -3.99 9.86 -1.84
N LYS A 22 -5.08 9.78 -2.61
CA LYS A 22 -5.72 8.52 -3.02
C LYS A 22 -4.80 7.67 -3.89
N TYR A 23 -4.01 8.30 -4.77
CA TYR A 23 -3.05 7.60 -5.63
C TYR A 23 -1.85 7.07 -4.83
N VAL A 24 -1.45 7.74 -3.74
CA VAL A 24 -0.41 7.23 -2.84
C VAL A 24 -0.85 5.91 -2.22
N THR A 25 -2.08 5.86 -1.69
CA THR A 25 -2.64 4.63 -1.10
C THR A 25 -2.80 3.54 -2.16
N LEU A 26 -3.30 3.88 -3.36
CA LEU A 26 -3.44 2.92 -4.46
C LEU A 26 -2.08 2.34 -4.89
N PHE A 27 -1.05 3.19 -4.99
CA PHE A 27 0.30 2.76 -5.30
C PHE A 27 0.85 1.80 -4.25
N GLN A 28 0.59 2.03 -2.96
CA GLN A 28 1.00 1.12 -1.88
C GLN A 28 0.32 -0.25 -1.98
N ILE A 29 -0.99 -0.28 -2.29
CA ILE A 29 -1.70 -1.55 -2.49
C ILE A 29 -1.04 -2.34 -3.63
N VAL A 30 -0.82 -1.69 -4.79
CA VAL A 30 -0.15 -2.31 -5.94
C VAL A 30 1.25 -2.80 -5.57
N GLN A 31 2.02 -2.00 -4.83
CA GLN A 31 3.36 -2.34 -4.36
C GLN A 31 3.33 -3.61 -3.50
N PHE A 32 2.48 -3.68 -2.48
CA PHE A 32 2.38 -4.86 -1.60
C PHE A 32 1.87 -6.09 -2.34
N THR A 33 0.91 -5.95 -3.25
CA THR A 33 0.45 -7.07 -4.09
C THR A 33 1.57 -7.59 -5.00
N ALA A 34 2.32 -6.70 -5.67
CA ALA A 34 3.43 -7.10 -6.52
C ALA A 34 4.56 -7.78 -5.73
N LEU A 35 4.89 -7.26 -4.54
CA LEU A 35 5.85 -7.87 -3.62
C LEU A 35 5.39 -9.25 -3.14
N ALA A 36 4.11 -9.41 -2.79
CA ALA A 36 3.56 -10.70 -2.39
C ALA A 36 3.68 -11.73 -3.52
N LEU A 37 3.35 -11.35 -4.77
CA LEU A 37 3.51 -12.22 -5.94
C LEU A 37 4.98 -12.56 -6.20
N HIS A 38 5.88 -11.58 -6.10
CA HIS A 38 7.32 -11.80 -6.25
C HIS A 38 7.87 -12.75 -5.18
N ALA A 39 7.40 -12.61 -3.93
CA ALA A 39 7.78 -13.47 -2.82
C ALA A 39 7.30 -14.93 -2.97
N LEU A 40 6.33 -15.21 -3.84
CA LEU A 40 5.91 -16.58 -4.16
C LEU A 40 6.82 -17.26 -5.20
N ILE A 41 7.64 -16.52 -5.95
CA ILE A 41 8.53 -17.10 -6.98
C ILE A 41 9.48 -18.16 -6.40
N PRO A 42 10.17 -17.93 -5.27
CA PRO A 42 11.07 -18.92 -4.65
C PRO A 42 10.37 -20.19 -4.14
N VAL A 43 9.04 -20.17 -4.01
CA VAL A 43 8.25 -21.34 -3.60
C VAL A 43 8.11 -22.32 -4.77
N VAL A 44 8.02 -21.80 -6.00
CA VAL A 44 7.83 -22.58 -7.23
C VAL A 44 9.17 -22.90 -7.89
N ILE A 45 10.12 -21.96 -7.85
CA ILE A 45 11.43 -22.08 -8.48
C ILE A 45 12.51 -22.09 -7.39
N ASN A 46 13.39 -23.10 -7.42
CA ASN A 46 14.55 -23.14 -6.53
C ASN A 46 15.60 -22.13 -7.00
N CYS A 47 15.54 -20.90 -6.48
CA CYS A 47 16.51 -19.84 -6.72
C CYS A 47 17.55 -19.68 -5.59
N GLY A 48 17.62 -20.62 -4.65
CA GLY A 48 18.56 -20.62 -3.53
C GLY A 48 18.15 -19.76 -2.32
N ILE A 49 16.99 -19.10 -2.38
CA ILE A 49 16.41 -18.35 -1.26
C ILE A 49 15.72 -19.31 -0.28
N SER A 50 15.83 -19.03 1.03
CA SER A 50 15.11 -19.77 2.06
C SER A 50 13.60 -19.65 1.85
N ARG A 51 12.93 -20.80 1.65
CA ARG A 51 11.48 -20.87 1.46
C ARG A 51 10.72 -20.24 2.63
N ILE A 52 11.24 -20.33 3.85
CA ILE A 52 10.64 -19.73 5.04
C ILE A 52 10.57 -18.21 4.88
N LEU A 53 11.67 -17.58 4.46
CA LEU A 53 11.70 -16.13 4.23
C LEU A 53 10.74 -15.71 3.11
N ALA A 54 10.66 -16.50 2.04
CA ALA A 54 9.72 -16.28 0.95
C ALA A 54 8.25 -16.35 1.44
N PHE A 55 7.90 -17.36 2.24
CA PHE A 55 6.57 -17.48 2.84
C PHE A 55 6.24 -16.33 3.80
N VAL A 56 7.16 -15.96 4.68
CA VAL A 56 6.95 -14.83 5.61
C VAL A 56 6.73 -13.53 4.84
N GLY A 57 7.56 -13.25 3.83
CA GLY A 57 7.40 -12.05 2.99
C GLY A 57 6.10 -12.04 2.18
N ALA A 58 5.66 -13.20 1.68
CA ALA A 58 4.38 -13.31 0.99
C ALA A 58 3.20 -13.06 1.96
N LEU A 59 3.24 -13.62 3.17
CA LEU A 59 2.22 -13.39 4.21
C LEU A 59 2.18 -11.92 4.64
N GLU A 60 3.34 -11.30 4.85
CA GLU A 60 3.46 -9.87 5.17
C GLU A 60 2.85 -8.99 4.06
N GLY A 61 3.19 -9.28 2.80
CA GLY A 61 2.65 -8.56 1.64
C GLY A 61 1.12 -8.69 1.52
N ILE A 62 0.57 -9.89 1.74
CA ILE A 62 -0.88 -10.14 1.73
C ILE A 62 -1.57 -9.38 2.87
N LEU A 63 -1.00 -9.41 4.08
CA LEU A 63 -1.54 -8.70 5.25
C LEU A 63 -1.57 -7.19 5.01
N PHE A 64 -0.48 -6.59 4.52
CA PHE A 64 -0.48 -5.15 4.25
C PHE A 64 -1.39 -4.78 3.09
N ALA A 65 -1.43 -5.58 2.01
CA ALA A 65 -2.36 -5.32 0.91
C ALA A 65 -3.83 -5.32 1.38
N SER A 66 -4.23 -6.26 2.25
CA SER A 66 -5.60 -6.30 2.78
C SER A 66 -5.92 -5.10 3.68
N LEU A 67 -5.03 -4.76 4.62
CA LEU A 67 -5.18 -3.59 5.50
C LEU A 67 -5.29 -2.28 4.71
N PHE A 68 -4.43 -2.08 3.71
CA PHE A 68 -4.47 -0.88 2.89
C PHE A 68 -5.70 -0.84 1.98
N THR A 69 -6.19 -2.00 1.53
CA THR A 69 -7.44 -2.08 0.75
C THR A 69 -8.65 -1.73 1.59
N ASP A 70 -8.73 -2.25 2.82
CA ASP A 70 -9.79 -1.90 3.78
C ASP A 70 -9.78 -0.40 4.12
N PHE A 71 -8.59 0.14 4.41
CA PHE A 71 -8.40 1.57 4.62
C PHE A 71 -8.86 2.38 3.39
N TYR A 72 -8.49 1.95 2.18
CA TYR A 72 -8.86 2.65 0.95
C TYR A 72 -10.38 2.65 0.73
N TYR A 73 -11.04 1.51 0.97
CA TYR A 73 -12.48 1.40 0.85
C TYR A 73 -13.19 2.32 1.86
N THR A 74 -12.80 2.26 3.12
CA THR A 74 -13.40 3.07 4.19
C THR A 74 -13.15 4.57 3.99
N ALA A 75 -11.92 4.97 3.68
CA ALA A 75 -11.52 6.38 3.59
C ALA A 75 -11.96 7.08 2.30
N TYR A 76 -12.03 6.35 1.17
CA TYR A 76 -12.27 6.95 -0.15
C TYR A 76 -13.55 6.47 -0.86
N VAL A 77 -14.01 5.24 -0.64
CA VAL A 77 -15.19 4.69 -1.33
C VAL A 77 -16.44 4.92 -0.49
N GLN A 78 -16.47 4.42 0.74
CA GLN A 78 -17.63 4.54 1.62
C GLN A 78 -17.95 6.00 1.97
N LYS A 79 -16.91 6.82 2.20
CA LYS A 79 -17.07 8.26 2.47
C LYS A 79 -17.60 9.04 1.27
N SER A 80 -17.31 8.59 0.05
CA SER A 80 -17.88 9.18 -1.18
C SER A 80 -19.35 8.79 -1.37
N SER A 81 -19.80 7.65 -0.81
CA SER A 81 -21.16 7.14 -0.95
C SER A 81 -22.16 7.73 0.06
N LYS A 82 -21.70 8.31 1.17
CA LYS A 82 -22.54 8.98 2.19
C LYS A 82 -22.70 10.48 1.97
N GLY A 83 -22.30 10.99 0.80
CA GLY A 83 -22.34 12.40 0.43
C GLY A 83 -23.48 12.78 -0.50
N HIS A 84 -24.61 12.06 -0.47
CA HIS A 84 -25.85 12.43 -1.15
C HIS A 84 -27.03 12.29 -0.17
#